data_AF-A0AAJ4IAE7-F1
#
_entry.id   AF-A0AAJ4IAE7-F1
#
_cell.length_a   1.000
_cell.length_b   1.000
_cell.length_c   1.000
_cell.angle_alpha   90.00
_cell.angle_beta   90.00
_cell.angle_gamma   90.00
#
_symmetry.space_group_name_H-M   'P 1'
#
loop_
_entity.id
_entity.type
_entity.pdbx_description
1 polymer ?
#
loop_
_entity_poly.entity_id
_entity_poly.type
_entity_poly.pdbx_seq_one_letter_code
_entity_poly.pdbx_strand_id
1 'polypeptide(L)'
;MKKTVLITDLDNTLFDWFSIWYASNSAMFDKVYEITGLSSDVILPEVKKIHQEHGTAEYAFLLQNLPSLLAMYGSEDGINEALDEAIHAFRSERRKHLCLYPTVEDTLKTLKNIGVLVIAYTESKSYYTSYRLKKLGLDNYIDYLFSPPDHELPEELGSGTKFSFSLTKPKHTPEGETKPNPKLLLDIINDLGADVEDCVYIGDSEMKDIEMAQQACVTDVFARYGTTHFENNAEGYELLRAVTHWTDEDVEREKRIKENYHHIPPTYTVDSFSELLEIFNFQMFKGADS
;
A
#
# COMPACT_ATOMS: atom_id res chain seq x y z
N MET A 1 22.20 -12.03 12.63
CA MET A 1 22.49 -10.98 13.65
C MET A 1 21.29 -10.86 14.60
N LYS A 2 21.45 -10.36 15.84
CA LYS A 2 20.31 -10.17 16.74
C LYS A 2 19.49 -8.97 16.29
N LYS A 3 18.17 -9.11 16.23
CA LYS A 3 17.23 -8.06 15.84
C LYS A 3 15.98 -8.16 16.70
N THR A 4 15.39 -7.03 17.06
CA THR A 4 14.19 -6.99 17.93
C THR A 4 13.02 -6.28 17.26
N VAL A 5 13.26 -5.59 16.15
CA VAL A 5 12.25 -4.82 15.42
C VAL A 5 12.27 -5.19 13.93
N LEU A 6 11.08 -5.45 13.38
CA LEU A 6 10.87 -5.54 11.93
C LEU A 6 10.03 -4.34 11.49
N ILE A 7 10.55 -3.59 10.52
CA ILE A 7 9.84 -2.54 9.80
C ILE A 7 9.59 -3.08 8.39
N THR A 8 8.35 -3.09 7.95
CA THR A 8 7.96 -3.64 6.65
C THR A 8 7.19 -2.60 5.85
N ASP A 9 7.50 -2.51 4.57
CA ASP A 9 6.54 -2.01 3.59
C ASP A 9 5.34 -2.98 3.47
N LEU A 10 4.27 -2.56 2.79
CA LEU A 10 3.05 -3.34 2.60
C LEU A 10 2.82 -3.74 1.14
N ASP A 11 2.71 -2.76 0.26
CA ASP A 11 2.23 -2.96 -1.10
C ASP A 11 3.36 -3.55 -1.93
N ASN A 12 3.15 -4.75 -2.48
CA ASN A 12 4.16 -5.60 -3.12
C ASN A 12 5.24 -6.16 -2.18
N THR A 13 5.13 -5.93 -0.87
CA THR A 13 6.00 -6.56 0.14
C THR A 13 5.27 -7.67 0.91
N LEU A 14 4.07 -7.40 1.43
CA LEU A 14 3.25 -8.39 2.14
C LEU A 14 2.18 -9.02 1.24
N PHE A 15 1.73 -8.30 0.22
CA PHE A 15 0.74 -8.75 -0.76
C PHE A 15 0.91 -8.00 -2.08
N ASP A 16 0.45 -8.57 -3.19
CA ASP A 16 0.54 -7.99 -4.53
C ASP A 16 -0.56 -6.94 -4.74
N TRP A 17 -0.25 -5.68 -4.43
CA TRP A 17 -1.19 -4.57 -4.58
C TRP A 17 -1.57 -4.37 -6.06
N PHE A 18 -0.59 -4.48 -6.97
CA PHE A 18 -0.83 -4.20 -8.37
C PHE A 18 -1.81 -5.20 -9.01
N SER A 19 -1.67 -6.49 -8.73
CA SER A 19 -2.60 -7.50 -9.22
C SER A 19 -4.01 -7.30 -8.65
N ILE A 20 -4.13 -6.95 -7.36
CA ILE A 20 -5.42 -6.61 -6.74
C ILE A 20 -6.06 -5.42 -7.45
N TRP A 21 -5.29 -4.35 -7.63
CA TRP A 21 -5.75 -3.11 -8.25
C TRP A 21 -6.18 -3.35 -9.71
N TYR A 22 -5.32 -3.99 -10.51
CA TYR A 22 -5.58 -4.21 -11.93
C TYR A 22 -6.79 -5.11 -12.16
N ALA A 23 -6.87 -6.26 -11.47
CA ALA A 23 -7.96 -7.20 -11.65
C ALA A 23 -9.31 -6.59 -11.27
N SER A 24 -9.35 -5.83 -10.16
CA SER A 24 -10.59 -5.20 -9.70
C SER A 24 -11.02 -4.03 -10.58
N ASN A 25 -10.11 -3.14 -10.96
CA ASN A 25 -10.44 -1.97 -11.78
C ASN A 25 -10.79 -2.36 -13.22
N SER A 26 -10.09 -3.32 -13.82
CA SER A 26 -10.40 -3.78 -15.18
C SER A 26 -11.80 -4.38 -15.26
N ALA A 27 -12.13 -5.29 -14.33
CA ALA A 27 -13.47 -5.89 -14.28
C ALA A 27 -14.59 -4.85 -14.04
N MET A 28 -14.30 -3.78 -13.30
CA MET A 28 -15.22 -2.66 -13.12
C MET A 28 -15.41 -1.89 -14.43
N PHE A 29 -14.32 -1.48 -15.08
CA PHE A 29 -14.39 -0.68 -16.30
C PHE A 29 -15.02 -1.44 -17.47
N ASP A 30 -14.76 -2.74 -17.60
CA ASP A 30 -15.42 -3.60 -18.58
C ASP A 30 -16.94 -3.58 -18.38
N LYS A 31 -17.41 -3.72 -17.12
CA LYS A 31 -18.83 -3.66 -16.80
C LYS A 31 -19.44 -2.28 -17.00
N VAL A 32 -18.70 -1.21 -16.69
CA VAL A 32 -19.15 0.16 -16.99
C VAL A 32 -19.36 0.32 -18.49
N TYR A 33 -18.42 -0.14 -19.33
CA TYR A 33 -18.55 -0.10 -20.78
C TYR A 33 -19.76 -0.93 -21.27
N GLU A 34 -19.93 -2.15 -20.77
CA GLU A 34 -21.07 -3.02 -21.13
C GLU A 34 -22.43 -2.37 -20.83
N ILE A 35 -22.55 -1.70 -19.68
CA ILE A 35 -23.82 -1.09 -19.24
C ILE A 35 -24.10 0.24 -19.93
N THR A 36 -23.06 1.08 -20.10
CA THR A 36 -23.22 2.49 -20.51
C THR A 36 -22.86 2.76 -21.96
N GLY A 37 -22.04 1.89 -22.57
CA GLY A 37 -21.39 2.13 -23.85
C GLY A 37 -20.26 3.18 -23.83
N LEU A 38 -19.89 3.71 -22.66
CA LEU A 38 -18.83 4.74 -22.53
C LEU A 38 -17.45 4.10 -22.68
N SER A 39 -16.73 4.46 -23.75
CA SER A 39 -15.39 3.95 -24.03
C SER A 39 -14.35 4.46 -23.03
N SER A 40 -13.23 3.73 -22.92
CA SER A 40 -12.08 4.11 -22.09
C SER A 40 -11.55 5.52 -22.40
N ASP A 41 -11.64 5.99 -23.64
CA ASP A 41 -11.25 7.36 -24.03
C ASP A 41 -12.06 8.46 -23.33
N VAL A 42 -13.24 8.13 -22.80
CA VAL A 42 -14.09 9.05 -22.01
C VAL A 42 -13.87 8.82 -20.52
N ILE A 43 -13.93 7.56 -20.08
CA ILE A 43 -13.90 7.22 -18.65
C ILE A 43 -12.52 7.44 -18.03
N LEU A 44 -11.44 6.97 -18.67
CA LEU A 44 -10.11 7.00 -18.04
C LEU A 44 -9.61 8.43 -17.74
N PRO A 45 -9.81 9.44 -18.63
CA PRO A 45 -9.48 10.83 -18.29
C PRO A 45 -10.26 11.38 -17.10
N GLU A 46 -11.55 11.05 -16.97
CA GLU A 46 -12.37 11.45 -15.83
C GLU A 46 -11.87 10.78 -14.54
N VAL A 47 -11.60 9.48 -14.59
CA VAL A 47 -11.02 8.72 -13.48
C VAL A 47 -9.69 9.32 -13.04
N LYS A 48 -8.80 9.63 -13.98
CA LYS A 48 -7.50 10.24 -13.69
C LYS A 48 -7.65 11.53 -12.90
N LYS A 49 -8.59 12.39 -13.31
CA LYS A 49 -8.86 13.66 -12.63
C LYS A 49 -9.31 13.43 -11.19
N ILE A 50 -10.26 12.53 -10.95
CA ILE A 50 -10.73 12.18 -9.61
C ILE A 50 -9.59 11.60 -8.77
N HIS A 51 -8.78 10.70 -9.33
CA HIS A 51 -7.63 10.15 -8.63
C HIS A 51 -6.59 11.21 -8.24
N GLN A 52 -6.30 12.17 -9.13
CA GLN A 52 -5.43 13.30 -8.83
C GLN A 52 -6.00 14.20 -7.73
N GLU A 53 -7.31 14.49 -7.77
CA GLU A 53 -8.00 15.28 -6.74
C GLU A 53 -7.93 14.63 -5.35
N HIS A 54 -8.06 13.30 -5.26
CA HIS A 54 -8.04 12.57 -3.99
C HIS A 54 -6.67 12.02 -3.59
N GLY A 55 -5.65 12.14 -4.46
CA GLY A 55 -4.30 11.63 -4.22
C GLY A 55 -4.25 10.12 -4.01
N THR A 56 -5.09 9.35 -4.73
CA THR A 56 -5.12 7.88 -4.65
C THR A 56 -5.69 7.27 -5.92
N ALA A 57 -5.22 6.08 -6.29
CA ALA A 57 -5.75 5.28 -7.39
C ALA A 57 -6.85 4.28 -6.93
N GLU A 58 -7.33 4.39 -5.69
CA GLU A 58 -8.26 3.45 -5.07
C GLU A 58 -9.56 4.12 -4.58
N TYR A 59 -9.89 5.30 -5.09
CA TYR A 59 -10.97 6.12 -4.52
C TYR A 59 -12.32 5.37 -4.48
N ALA A 60 -12.87 5.21 -3.27
CA ALA A 60 -14.05 4.37 -3.05
C ALA A 60 -15.33 4.87 -3.77
N PHE A 61 -15.43 6.19 -4.03
CA PHE A 61 -16.57 6.84 -4.68
C PHE A 61 -16.29 7.22 -6.13
N LEU A 62 -15.39 6.50 -6.78
CA LEU A 62 -14.94 6.83 -8.12
C LEU A 62 -16.09 7.00 -9.11
N LEU A 63 -16.98 6.00 -9.24
CA LEU A 63 -18.05 6.01 -10.24
C LEU A 63 -19.05 7.15 -9.99
N GLN A 64 -19.36 7.42 -8.72
CA GLN A 64 -20.31 8.46 -8.30
C GLN A 64 -19.83 9.86 -8.65
N ASN A 65 -18.52 10.04 -8.82
CA ASN A 65 -17.89 11.32 -9.12
C ASN A 65 -17.51 11.49 -10.61
N LEU A 66 -17.81 10.51 -11.46
CA LEU A 66 -17.54 10.65 -12.90
C LEU A 66 -18.59 11.55 -13.57
N PRO A 67 -18.18 12.67 -14.22
CA PRO A 67 -19.11 13.60 -14.88
C PRO A 67 -20.02 12.93 -15.91
N SER A 68 -19.48 12.00 -16.70
CA SER A 68 -20.26 11.27 -17.72
C SER A 68 -21.37 10.41 -17.10
N LEU A 69 -21.11 9.76 -15.95
CA LEU A 69 -22.09 8.95 -15.24
C LEU A 69 -23.13 9.81 -14.53
N LEU A 70 -22.72 10.93 -13.92
CA LEU A 70 -23.63 11.90 -13.32
C LEU A 70 -24.57 12.50 -14.37
N ALA A 71 -24.08 12.81 -15.57
CA ALA A 71 -24.92 13.30 -16.66
C ALA A 71 -25.93 12.24 -17.14
N MET A 72 -25.58 10.95 -17.08
CA MET A 72 -26.43 9.85 -17.53
C MET A 72 -27.51 9.48 -16.50
N TYR A 73 -27.15 9.43 -15.22
CA TYR A 73 -28.00 8.86 -14.16
C TYR A 73 -28.53 9.90 -13.15
N GLY A 74 -28.02 11.14 -13.18
CA GLY A 74 -28.57 12.30 -12.46
C GLY A 74 -28.25 12.39 -10.97
N SER A 75 -27.95 11.27 -10.29
CA SER A 75 -27.59 11.24 -8.87
C SER A 75 -26.68 10.06 -8.53
N GLU A 76 -26.01 10.12 -7.38
CA GLU A 76 -25.19 9.01 -6.86
C GLU A 76 -26.00 7.73 -6.68
N ASP A 77 -27.23 7.83 -6.15
CA ASP A 77 -28.15 6.70 -6.02
C ASP A 77 -28.49 6.09 -7.38
N GLY A 78 -28.73 6.93 -8.39
CA GLY A 78 -28.99 6.46 -9.76
C GLY A 78 -27.78 5.74 -10.36
N ILE A 79 -26.57 6.24 -10.11
CA ILE A 79 -25.32 5.58 -10.53
C ILE A 79 -25.17 4.24 -9.82
N ASN A 80 -25.39 4.19 -8.50
CA ASN A 80 -25.28 2.97 -7.69
C ASN A 80 -26.26 1.89 -8.15
N GLU A 81 -27.51 2.27 -8.42
CA GLU A 81 -28.54 1.34 -8.91
C GLU A 81 -28.20 0.83 -10.32
N ALA A 82 -27.81 1.72 -11.23
CA ALA A 82 -27.52 1.36 -12.61
C ALA A 82 -26.21 0.56 -12.78
N LEU A 83 -25.21 0.80 -11.92
CA LEU A 83 -23.89 0.18 -12.00
C LEU A 83 -23.61 -0.83 -10.89
N ASP A 84 -24.65 -1.37 -10.22
CA ASP A 84 -24.49 -2.38 -9.17
C ASP A 84 -23.67 -3.59 -9.67
N GLU A 85 -23.88 -4.03 -10.91
CA GLU A 85 -23.09 -5.11 -11.52
C GLU A 85 -21.60 -4.77 -11.65
N ALA A 86 -21.25 -3.52 -12.00
CA ALA A 86 -19.85 -3.08 -12.08
C ALA A 86 -19.20 -3.00 -10.69
N ILE A 87 -19.93 -2.47 -9.71
CA ILE A 87 -19.50 -2.42 -8.30
C ILE A 87 -19.32 -3.85 -7.75
N HIS A 88 -20.22 -4.76 -8.10
CA HIS A 88 -20.12 -6.17 -7.72
C HIS A 88 -18.89 -6.84 -8.36
N ALA A 89 -18.64 -6.61 -9.64
CA ALA A 89 -17.49 -7.14 -10.36
C ALA A 89 -16.17 -6.69 -9.72
N PHE A 90 -16.04 -5.38 -9.44
CA PHE A 90 -14.91 -4.81 -8.70
C PHE A 90 -14.68 -5.53 -7.36
N ARG A 91 -15.74 -5.63 -6.54
CA ARG A 91 -15.67 -6.24 -5.20
C ARG A 91 -15.36 -7.73 -5.25
N SER A 92 -15.87 -8.45 -6.25
CA SER A 92 -15.62 -9.86 -6.50
C SER A 92 -14.15 -10.09 -6.83
N GLU A 93 -13.61 -9.38 -7.83
CA GLU A 93 -12.22 -9.55 -8.24
C GLU A 93 -11.23 -9.11 -7.16
N ARG A 94 -11.51 -7.99 -6.46
CA ARG A 94 -10.71 -7.58 -5.30
C ARG A 94 -10.65 -8.67 -4.24
N ARG A 95 -11.77 -9.34 -3.95
CA ARG A 95 -11.81 -10.41 -2.94
C ARG A 95 -11.02 -11.64 -3.37
N LYS A 96 -11.04 -12.00 -4.65
CA LYS A 96 -10.31 -13.15 -5.18
C LYS A 96 -8.79 -12.94 -5.13
N HIS A 97 -8.34 -11.72 -5.38
CA HIS A 97 -6.92 -11.38 -5.49
C HIS A 97 -6.30 -10.84 -4.20
N LEU A 98 -7.10 -10.41 -3.22
CA LEU A 98 -6.61 -9.91 -1.94
C LEU A 98 -6.12 -11.07 -1.06
N CYS A 99 -4.87 -11.48 -1.30
CA CYS A 99 -4.15 -12.51 -0.55
C CYS A 99 -2.71 -12.07 -0.24
N LEU A 100 -2.17 -12.59 0.85
CA LEU A 100 -0.75 -12.41 1.20
C LEU A 100 0.15 -13.20 0.24
N TYR A 101 1.39 -12.75 0.07
CA TYR A 101 2.40 -13.62 -0.54
C TYR A 101 2.59 -14.89 0.30
N PRO A 102 3.05 -15.99 -0.32
CA PRO A 102 3.42 -17.20 0.41
C PRO A 102 4.35 -16.87 1.59
N THR A 103 4.20 -17.60 2.69
CA THR A 103 5.02 -17.51 3.92
C THR A 103 4.86 -16.25 4.78
N VAL A 104 4.22 -15.18 4.27
CA VAL A 104 4.07 -13.92 5.03
C VAL A 104 3.33 -14.12 6.35
N GLU A 105 2.16 -14.76 6.33
CA GLU A 105 1.35 -14.97 7.53
C GLU A 105 2.08 -15.78 8.60
N ASP A 106 2.66 -16.93 8.20
CA ASP A 106 3.38 -17.82 9.12
C ASP A 106 4.62 -17.15 9.72
N THR A 107 5.32 -16.34 8.93
CA THR A 107 6.48 -15.58 9.39
C THR A 107 6.08 -14.49 10.37
N LEU A 108 5.06 -13.67 10.05
CA LEU A 108 4.55 -12.64 10.95
C LEU A 108 4.04 -13.23 12.26
N LYS A 109 3.33 -14.37 12.19
CA LYS A 109 2.91 -15.13 13.37
C LYS A 109 4.10 -15.60 14.21
N THR A 110 5.17 -16.04 13.57
CA THR A 110 6.41 -16.49 14.25
C THR A 110 7.09 -15.33 14.96
N LEU A 111 7.27 -14.20 14.27
CA LEU A 111 7.81 -12.97 14.85
C LEU A 111 6.98 -12.47 16.03
N LYS A 112 5.64 -12.55 15.89
CA LYS A 112 4.72 -12.17 16.96
C LYS A 112 4.86 -13.06 18.19
N ASN A 113 5.01 -14.38 18.00
CA ASN A 113 5.23 -15.33 19.10
C ASN A 113 6.58 -15.13 19.80
N ILE A 114 7.60 -14.68 19.09
CA ILE A 114 8.90 -14.30 19.67
C ILE A 114 8.78 -13.01 20.50
N GLY A 115 7.81 -12.16 20.18
CA GLY A 115 7.64 -10.83 20.78
C GLY A 115 8.46 -9.75 20.09
N VAL A 116 8.73 -9.92 18.78
CA VAL A 116 9.32 -8.87 17.93
C VAL A 116 8.31 -7.73 17.79
N LEU A 117 8.80 -6.48 17.81
CA LEU A 117 7.98 -5.33 17.46
C LEU A 117 7.84 -5.26 15.93
N VAL A 118 6.61 -5.37 15.42
CA VAL A 118 6.34 -5.33 13.98
C VAL A 118 5.68 -4.01 13.59
N ILE A 119 6.36 -3.23 12.76
CA ILE A 119 5.94 -1.91 12.29
C ILE A 119 5.69 -1.99 10.79
N ALA A 120 4.51 -1.56 10.35
CA ALA A 120 4.23 -1.34 8.94
C ALA A 120 4.39 0.14 8.60
N TYR A 121 5.11 0.46 7.53
CA TYR A 121 5.23 1.82 6.99
C TYR A 121 4.94 1.86 5.49
N THR A 122 3.87 2.55 5.12
CA THR A 122 3.43 2.71 3.72
C THR A 122 3.17 4.18 3.39
N GLU A 123 3.21 4.49 2.09
CA GLU A 123 2.80 5.78 1.52
C GLU A 123 1.32 5.78 1.09
N SER A 124 0.66 4.61 1.15
CA SER A 124 -0.77 4.45 0.85
C SER A 124 -1.65 5.05 1.95
N LYS A 125 -2.73 5.74 1.55
CA LYS A 125 -3.65 6.45 2.45
C LYS A 125 -4.30 5.52 3.49
N SER A 126 -4.52 6.05 4.70
CA SER A 126 -4.86 5.25 5.88
C SER A 126 -6.11 4.37 5.74
N TYR A 127 -7.16 4.79 5.04
CA TYR A 127 -8.43 4.06 4.95
C TYR A 127 -8.26 2.79 4.13
N TYR A 128 -7.65 2.90 2.95
CA TYR A 128 -7.42 1.77 2.05
C TYR A 128 -6.43 0.78 2.65
N THR A 129 -5.36 1.29 3.25
CA THR A 129 -4.39 0.48 3.99
C THR A 129 -5.06 -0.26 5.14
N SER A 130 -5.85 0.43 5.96
CA SER A 130 -6.57 -0.16 7.10
C SER A 130 -7.57 -1.24 6.66
N TYR A 131 -8.26 -1.02 5.54
CA TYR A 131 -9.14 -2.01 4.93
C TYR A 131 -8.38 -3.29 4.57
N ARG A 132 -7.25 -3.16 3.85
CA ARG A 132 -6.43 -4.31 3.44
C ARG A 132 -5.90 -5.07 4.65
N LEU A 133 -5.33 -4.38 5.63
CA LEU A 133 -4.84 -4.99 6.88
C LEU A 133 -5.93 -5.82 7.57
N LYS A 134 -7.13 -5.25 7.72
CA LYS A 134 -8.23 -5.95 8.39
C LYS A 134 -8.73 -7.15 7.61
N LYS A 135 -8.79 -7.05 6.28
CA LYS A 135 -9.24 -8.16 5.41
C LYS A 135 -8.25 -9.31 5.33
N LEU A 136 -6.96 -8.99 5.39
CA LEU A 136 -5.88 -9.97 5.39
C LEU A 136 -5.54 -10.52 6.78
N GLY A 137 -6.19 -10.03 7.85
CA GLY A 137 -5.92 -10.44 9.22
C GLY A 137 -4.55 -10.00 9.76
N LEU A 138 -3.88 -9.08 9.07
CA LEU A 138 -2.57 -8.54 9.45
C LEU A 138 -2.63 -7.74 10.75
N ASP A 139 -3.82 -7.28 11.15
CA ASP A 139 -4.04 -6.55 12.39
C ASP A 139 -3.82 -7.37 13.68
N ASN A 140 -3.59 -8.68 13.53
CA ASN A 140 -3.21 -9.60 14.59
C ASN A 140 -1.70 -9.70 14.79
N TYR A 141 -0.90 -9.18 13.85
CA TYR A 141 0.56 -9.35 13.85
C TYR A 141 1.31 -8.02 13.85
N ILE A 142 0.77 -6.99 13.18
CA ILE A 142 1.37 -5.66 13.10
C ILE A 142 1.02 -4.88 14.37
N ASP A 143 2.02 -4.35 15.07
CA ASP A 143 1.84 -3.54 16.27
C ASP A 143 1.49 -2.09 15.93
N TYR A 144 2.18 -1.50 14.96
CA TYR A 144 2.00 -0.12 14.54
C TYR A 144 1.90 -0.02 13.02
N LEU A 145 0.95 0.80 12.55
CA LEU A 145 0.83 1.17 11.14
C LEU A 145 1.11 2.65 11.00
N PHE A 146 2.14 3.01 10.24
CA PHE A 146 2.41 4.38 9.80
C PHE A 146 1.96 4.56 8.35
N SER A 147 1.04 5.50 8.13
CA SER A 147 0.50 5.82 6.82
C SER A 147 0.04 7.28 6.74
N PRO A 148 0.07 7.94 5.57
CA PRO A 148 -0.51 9.26 5.41
C PRO A 148 -1.99 9.28 5.79
N PRO A 149 -2.50 10.38 6.37
CA PRO A 149 -3.93 10.52 6.62
C PRO A 149 -4.70 10.50 5.30
N ASP A 150 -5.96 10.04 5.36
CA ASP A 150 -6.90 10.21 4.26
C ASP A 150 -7.28 11.68 4.05
N HIS A 151 -7.92 11.96 2.91
CA HIS A 151 -8.69 13.18 2.73
C HIS A 151 -9.89 13.23 3.70
N GLU A 152 -10.51 14.39 3.88
CA GLU A 152 -11.82 14.47 4.53
C GLU A 152 -12.79 13.57 3.77
N LEU A 153 -13.11 12.44 4.39
CA LEU A 153 -14.09 11.49 3.90
C LEU A 153 -15.48 12.13 4.03
N PRO A 154 -16.35 12.08 2.99
CA PRO A 154 -17.70 12.63 3.08
C PRO A 154 -18.43 12.16 4.35
N GLU A 155 -19.11 13.06 5.07
CA GLU A 155 -19.81 12.75 6.33
C GLU A 155 -20.78 11.54 6.19
N GLU A 156 -21.28 11.34 4.96
CA GLU A 156 -22.19 10.29 4.53
C GLU A 156 -21.64 8.86 4.65
N LEU A 157 -20.32 8.70 4.78
CA LEU A 157 -19.69 7.40 5.08
C LEU A 157 -20.07 6.83 6.45
N GLY A 158 -20.62 7.66 7.34
CA GLY A 158 -21.06 7.25 8.67
C GLY A 158 -19.99 6.50 9.47
N SER A 159 -20.44 5.72 10.45
CA SER A 159 -19.57 4.94 11.36
C SER A 159 -18.78 3.78 10.71
N GLY A 160 -18.95 3.54 9.40
CA GLY A 160 -18.33 2.42 8.66
C GLY A 160 -16.87 2.63 8.24
N THR A 161 -16.32 3.82 8.44
CA THR A 161 -14.91 4.17 8.15
C THR A 161 -13.96 3.91 9.31
N LYS A 162 -14.50 3.60 10.49
CA LYS A 162 -13.70 3.31 11.68
C LYS A 162 -13.38 1.82 11.74
N PHE A 163 -12.14 1.49 11.43
CA PHE A 163 -11.62 0.14 11.64
C PHE A 163 -11.36 -0.08 13.12
N SER A 164 -11.99 -1.13 13.69
CA SER A 164 -11.57 -1.67 14.98
C SER A 164 -10.47 -2.69 14.74
N PHE A 165 -9.24 -2.32 15.09
CA PHE A 165 -8.08 -3.21 15.02
C PHE A 165 -7.98 -4.09 16.26
N SER A 166 -7.49 -5.32 16.06
CA SER A 166 -7.31 -6.27 17.15
C SER A 166 -6.12 -5.87 18.03
N LEU A 167 -4.97 -5.61 17.41
CA LEU A 167 -3.74 -5.16 18.10
C LEU A 167 -3.16 -3.88 17.49
N THR A 168 -3.23 -3.72 16.17
CA THR A 168 -2.57 -2.63 15.46
C THR A 168 -3.01 -1.25 15.93
N LYS A 169 -2.01 -0.39 16.16
CA LYS A 169 -2.20 1.03 16.46
C LYS A 169 -1.85 1.87 15.22
N PRO A 170 -2.85 2.48 14.55
CA PRO A 170 -2.57 3.39 13.44
C PRO A 170 -1.95 4.69 13.95
N LYS A 171 -0.95 5.19 13.21
CA LYS A 171 -0.28 6.48 13.37
C LYS A 171 -0.15 7.13 12.00
N HIS A 172 -0.18 8.47 11.98
CA HIS A 172 -0.04 9.22 10.74
C HIS A 172 1.39 9.66 10.52
N THR A 173 1.89 9.50 9.29
CA THR A 173 3.11 10.17 8.86
C THR A 173 2.84 11.65 8.60
N PRO A 174 3.86 12.52 8.69
CA PRO A 174 3.71 13.91 8.31
C PRO A 174 3.27 14.07 6.85
N GLU A 175 2.52 15.13 6.58
CA GLU A 175 2.03 15.42 5.22
C GLU A 175 3.19 15.75 4.28
N GLY A 176 3.13 15.20 3.06
CA GLY A 176 4.14 15.43 2.01
C GLY A 176 5.46 14.67 2.18
N GLU A 177 5.64 13.93 3.28
CA GLU A 177 6.84 13.13 3.51
C GLU A 177 6.70 11.73 2.85
N THR A 178 7.63 11.43 1.94
CA THR A 178 7.65 10.21 1.13
C THR A 178 9.02 9.54 1.19
N LYS A 179 9.06 8.23 0.94
CA LYS A 179 10.30 7.48 0.72
C LYS A 179 11.02 8.03 -0.54
N PRO A 180 12.36 8.07 -0.59
CA PRO A 180 13.31 7.63 0.42
C PRO A 180 13.70 8.74 1.44
N ASN A 181 12.95 8.90 2.53
CA ASN A 181 13.26 9.87 3.59
C ASN A 181 13.83 9.18 4.84
N PRO A 182 15.16 9.16 5.05
CA PRO A 182 15.77 8.50 6.20
C PRO A 182 15.39 9.16 7.52
N LYS A 183 15.14 10.48 7.54
CA LYS A 183 14.74 11.18 8.76
C LYS A 183 13.38 10.69 9.26
N LEU A 184 12.40 10.50 8.37
CA LEU A 184 11.10 9.96 8.75
C LEU A 184 11.22 8.54 9.32
N LEU A 185 12.06 7.69 8.72
CA LEU A 185 12.31 6.35 9.26
C LEU A 185 12.93 6.40 10.67
N LEU A 186 13.91 7.29 10.89
CA LEU A 186 14.51 7.51 12.20
C LEU A 186 13.49 8.05 13.22
N ASP A 187 12.60 8.96 12.81
CA ASP A 187 11.54 9.49 13.65
C ASP A 187 10.56 8.38 14.08
N ILE A 188 10.19 7.46 13.17
CA ILE A 188 9.37 6.28 13.49
C ILE A 188 10.04 5.37 14.52
N ILE A 189 11.34 5.10 14.34
CA ILE A 189 12.14 4.26 15.25
C ILE A 189 12.20 4.90 16.65
N ASN A 190 12.50 6.20 16.71
CA ASN A 190 12.60 6.97 17.94
C ASN A 190 11.26 7.08 18.68
N ASP A 191 10.15 7.31 17.96
CA ASP A 191 8.79 7.40 18.52
C ASP A 191 8.34 6.10 19.20
N LEU A 192 8.93 4.97 18.83
CA LEU A 192 8.65 3.66 19.43
C LEU A 192 9.73 3.18 20.41
N GLY A 193 10.74 4.03 20.68
CA GLY A 193 11.82 3.73 21.64
C GLY A 193 12.69 2.56 21.22
N ALA A 194 12.86 2.34 19.92
CA ALA A 194 13.73 1.31 19.36
C ALA A 194 15.11 1.87 18.99
N ASP A 195 16.12 1.00 18.93
CA ASP A 195 17.47 1.34 18.45
C ASP A 195 17.63 0.97 16.98
N VAL A 196 18.28 1.83 16.19
CA VAL A 196 18.53 1.63 14.75
C VAL A 196 19.22 0.28 14.46
N GLU A 197 20.21 -0.08 15.29
CA GLU A 197 20.98 -1.32 15.15
C GLU A 197 20.14 -2.59 15.35
N ASP A 198 19.01 -2.48 16.05
CA ASP A 198 18.08 -3.58 16.34
C ASP A 198 17.00 -3.74 15.27
N CYS A 199 16.88 -2.77 14.37
CA CYS A 199 15.89 -2.72 13.30
C CYS A 199 16.34 -3.46 12.03
N VAL A 200 15.36 -4.04 11.35
CA VAL A 200 15.44 -4.48 9.95
C VAL A 200 14.33 -3.80 9.18
N TYR A 201 14.62 -3.25 8.00
CA TYR A 201 13.63 -2.74 7.06
C TYR A 201 13.53 -3.69 5.86
N ILE A 202 12.31 -4.11 5.51
CA ILE A 202 12.05 -4.90 4.30
C ILE A 202 11.06 -4.18 3.38
N GLY A 203 11.37 -4.13 2.08
CA GLY A 203 10.51 -3.56 1.04
C GLY A 203 10.91 -3.98 -0.37
N ASP A 204 10.04 -3.74 -1.34
CA ASP A 204 10.18 -4.15 -2.75
C ASP A 204 10.84 -3.11 -3.65
N SER A 205 11.13 -1.90 -3.15
CA SER A 205 11.72 -0.83 -3.95
C SER A 205 13.15 -0.49 -3.56
N GLU A 206 14.11 -0.73 -4.46
CA GLU A 206 15.52 -0.41 -4.23
C GLU A 206 15.76 1.10 -4.00
N MET A 207 15.15 1.95 -4.82
CA MET A 207 15.34 3.41 -4.76
C MET A 207 14.47 4.11 -3.70
N LYS A 208 13.56 3.38 -3.04
CA LYS A 208 12.71 3.94 -1.98
C LYS A 208 12.98 3.29 -0.64
N ASP A 209 12.65 2.01 -0.52
CA ASP A 209 12.74 1.27 0.74
C ASP A 209 14.19 1.04 1.15
N ILE A 210 14.97 0.48 0.23
CA ILE A 210 16.35 0.07 0.50
C ILE A 210 17.24 1.29 0.67
N GLU A 211 17.16 2.25 -0.25
CA GLU A 211 17.91 3.49 -0.14
C GLU A 211 17.58 4.26 1.15
N MET A 212 16.31 4.36 1.55
CA MET A 212 15.93 4.99 2.81
C MET A 212 16.54 4.29 4.02
N ALA A 213 16.44 2.97 4.07
CA ALA A 213 16.97 2.18 5.18
C ALA A 213 18.50 2.33 5.29
N GLN A 214 19.21 2.25 4.16
CA GLN A 214 20.65 2.44 4.11
C GLN A 214 21.08 3.85 4.55
N GLN A 215 20.39 4.90 4.08
CA GLN A 215 20.68 6.28 4.52
C GLN A 215 20.37 6.49 6.01
N ALA A 216 19.43 5.75 6.58
CA ALA A 216 19.13 5.74 8.01
C ALA A 216 20.04 4.81 8.83
N CYS A 217 21.00 4.11 8.20
CA CYS A 217 21.82 3.07 8.82
C CYS A 217 21.02 1.89 9.41
N VAL A 218 19.79 1.67 8.95
CA VAL A 218 18.96 0.51 9.30
C VAL A 218 19.36 -0.65 8.39
N THR A 219 19.38 -1.87 8.92
CA THR A 219 19.64 -3.06 8.08
C THR A 219 18.52 -3.25 7.06
N ASP A 220 18.86 -3.14 5.77
CA ASP A 220 17.93 -3.26 4.65
C ASP A 220 17.82 -4.70 4.10
N VAL A 221 16.62 -5.06 3.68
CA VAL A 221 16.30 -6.35 3.05
C VAL A 221 15.42 -6.08 1.84
N PHE A 222 15.90 -6.43 0.65
CA PHE A 222 15.15 -6.29 -0.58
C PHE A 222 14.24 -7.49 -0.83
N ALA A 223 12.93 -7.25 -0.91
CA ALA A 223 11.91 -8.23 -1.22
C ALA A 223 11.81 -8.43 -2.74
N ARG A 224 12.77 -9.14 -3.34
CA ARG A 224 12.85 -9.33 -4.80
C ARG A 224 11.60 -10.03 -5.37
N TYR A 225 10.94 -10.88 -4.60
CA TYR A 225 9.71 -11.53 -5.03
C TYR A 225 8.58 -10.54 -5.36
N GLY A 226 8.64 -9.32 -4.80
CA GLY A 226 7.68 -8.24 -4.99
C GLY A 226 7.88 -7.38 -6.24
N THR A 227 8.83 -7.70 -7.12
CA THR A 227 9.13 -6.82 -8.28
C THR A 227 8.61 -7.33 -9.62
N THR A 228 8.04 -8.54 -9.64
CA THR A 228 7.67 -9.24 -10.89
C THR A 228 6.32 -8.80 -11.48
N HIS A 229 5.61 -7.88 -10.82
CA HIS A 229 4.22 -7.50 -11.14
C HIS A 229 4.05 -6.83 -12.50
N PHE A 230 5.05 -6.08 -12.97
CA PHE A 230 5.00 -5.40 -14.26
C PHE A 230 5.57 -6.24 -15.41
N GLU A 231 6.47 -7.17 -15.13
CA GLU A 231 7.18 -7.94 -16.17
C GLU A 231 6.22 -8.76 -17.05
N ASN A 232 5.08 -9.18 -16.48
CA ASN A 232 4.11 -10.04 -17.15
C ASN A 232 2.76 -9.36 -17.42
N ASN A 233 2.63 -8.04 -17.17
CA ASN A 233 1.36 -7.33 -17.28
C ASN A 233 1.52 -5.88 -17.80
N ALA A 234 2.00 -5.76 -19.05
CA ALA A 234 2.16 -4.47 -19.72
C ALA A 234 0.83 -3.71 -19.88
N GLU A 235 -0.27 -4.42 -20.12
CA GLU A 235 -1.61 -3.82 -20.26
C GLU A 235 -2.06 -3.16 -18.94
N GLY A 236 -1.87 -3.83 -17.81
CA GLY A 236 -2.19 -3.25 -16.51
C GLY A 236 -1.30 -2.06 -16.15
N TYR A 237 -0.04 -2.07 -16.58
CA TYR A 237 0.84 -0.92 -16.39
C TYR A 237 0.33 0.30 -17.16
N GLU A 238 -0.06 0.12 -18.42
CA GLU A 238 -0.63 1.21 -19.22
C GLU A 238 -1.98 1.68 -18.68
N LEU A 239 -2.83 0.77 -18.19
CA LEU A 239 -4.08 1.15 -17.52
C LEU A 239 -3.80 1.99 -16.27
N LEU A 240 -2.89 1.55 -15.39
CA LEU A 240 -2.49 2.30 -14.20
C LEU A 240 -1.95 3.68 -14.56
N ARG A 241 -1.10 3.78 -15.60
CA ARG A 241 -0.60 5.07 -16.09
C ARG A 241 -1.69 5.98 -16.63
N ALA A 242 -2.72 5.41 -17.26
CA ALA A 242 -3.84 6.17 -17.79
C ALA A 242 -4.71 6.79 -16.68
N VAL A 243 -4.75 6.18 -15.50
CA VAL A 243 -5.63 6.62 -14.39
C VAL A 243 -4.91 6.97 -13.10
N THR A 244 -3.57 7.00 -13.08
CA THR A 244 -2.81 7.28 -11.84
C THR A 244 -3.14 8.66 -11.27
N HIS A 245 -3.09 8.77 -9.95
CA HIS A 245 -3.17 10.03 -9.23
C HIS A 245 -1.92 10.90 -9.36
N TRP A 246 -0.84 10.38 -9.97
CA TRP A 246 0.41 11.13 -10.10
C TRP A 246 0.23 12.35 -10.97
N THR A 247 0.63 13.50 -10.42
CA THR A 247 0.77 14.76 -11.14
C THR A 247 2.08 14.78 -11.93
N ASP A 248 2.25 15.77 -12.81
CA ASP A 248 3.53 15.98 -13.49
C ASP A 248 4.67 16.23 -12.48
N GLU A 249 4.36 16.84 -11.34
CA GLU A 249 5.30 17.07 -10.24
C GLU A 249 5.72 15.76 -9.56
N ASP A 250 4.78 14.83 -9.34
CA ASP A 250 5.07 13.51 -8.78
C ASP A 250 5.93 12.69 -9.74
N VAL A 251 5.59 12.69 -11.03
CA VAL A 251 6.39 12.01 -12.07
C VAL A 251 7.81 12.56 -12.10
N GLU A 252 7.97 13.88 -12.03
CA GLU A 252 9.29 14.50 -12.02
C GLU A 252 10.05 14.23 -10.70
N ARG A 253 9.34 14.14 -9.57
CA ARG A 253 9.93 13.71 -8.29
C ARG A 253 10.47 12.28 -8.39
N GLU A 254 9.70 11.34 -8.95
CA GLU A 254 10.13 9.95 -9.14
C GLU A 254 11.33 9.83 -10.07
N LYS A 255 11.38 10.62 -11.15
CA LYS A 255 12.59 10.70 -12.00
C LYS A 255 13.79 11.19 -11.21
N ARG A 256 13.65 12.27 -10.42
CA ARG A 256 14.74 12.78 -9.59
C ARG A 256 15.20 11.75 -8.55
N ILE A 257 14.30 10.97 -7.95
CA ILE A 257 14.66 9.88 -7.04
C ILE A 257 15.50 8.85 -7.81
N LYS A 258 15.03 8.40 -8.98
CA LYS A 258 15.75 7.44 -9.81
C LYS A 258 17.11 7.95 -10.28
N GLU A 259 17.25 9.22 -10.60
CA GLU A 259 18.50 9.86 -11.04
C GLU A 259 19.50 10.05 -9.89
N ASN A 260 19.01 10.32 -8.68
CA ASN A 260 19.84 10.50 -7.48
C ASN A 260 20.09 9.22 -6.70
N TYR A 261 19.46 8.10 -7.08
CA TYR A 261 19.64 6.80 -6.44
C TYR A 261 21.12 6.43 -6.43
N HIS A 262 21.67 6.17 -5.24
CA HIS A 262 23.10 5.93 -5.08
C HIS A 262 23.57 4.58 -5.66
N HIS A 263 22.67 3.73 -6.14
CA HIS A 263 22.96 2.40 -6.67
C HIS A 263 23.77 1.51 -5.70
N ILE A 264 23.59 1.73 -4.40
CA ILE A 264 24.17 0.89 -3.37
C ILE A 264 23.37 -0.43 -3.37
N PRO A 265 24.02 -1.59 -3.59
CA PRO A 265 23.33 -2.86 -3.58
C PRO A 265 22.65 -3.11 -2.22
N PRO A 266 21.49 -3.78 -2.19
CA PRO A 266 20.88 -4.21 -0.93
C PRO A 266 21.84 -5.04 -0.08
N THR A 267 21.83 -4.84 1.24
CA THR A 267 22.62 -5.64 2.18
C THR A 267 22.15 -7.10 2.17
N TYR A 268 20.83 -7.30 2.09
CA TYR A 268 20.21 -8.61 1.93
C TYR A 268 19.16 -8.56 0.83
N THR A 269 18.94 -9.69 0.17
CA THR A 269 17.85 -9.88 -0.79
C THR A 269 17.21 -11.22 -0.54
N VAL A 270 15.88 -11.26 -0.54
CA VAL A 270 15.09 -12.47 -0.27
C VAL A 270 14.11 -12.76 -1.41
N ASP A 271 13.88 -14.05 -1.66
CA ASP A 271 12.87 -14.54 -2.62
C ASP A 271 11.56 -14.98 -1.95
N SER A 272 11.55 -14.98 -0.62
CA SER A 272 10.36 -15.24 0.20
C SER A 272 10.47 -14.52 1.53
N PHE A 273 9.33 -14.11 2.09
CA PHE A 273 9.32 -13.36 3.36
C PHE A 273 9.87 -14.19 4.53
N SER A 274 9.75 -15.53 4.50
CA SER A 274 10.30 -16.44 5.52
C SER A 274 11.82 -16.43 5.64
N GLU A 275 12.55 -16.07 4.60
CA GLU A 275 14.03 -16.02 4.63
C GLU A 275 14.56 -15.02 5.66
N LEU A 276 13.73 -14.06 6.10
CA LEU A 276 14.04 -13.20 7.25
C LEU A 276 14.43 -14.01 8.50
N LEU A 277 13.77 -15.15 8.74
CA LEU A 277 14.03 -16.03 9.89
C LEU A 277 15.34 -16.82 9.75
N GLU A 278 15.86 -16.94 8.53
CA GLU A 278 17.15 -17.61 8.25
C GLU A 278 18.32 -16.64 8.41
N ILE A 279 18.11 -15.37 8.05
CA ILE A 279 19.13 -14.31 8.07
C ILE A 279 19.30 -13.73 9.48
N PHE A 280 18.18 -13.53 10.20
CA PHE A 280 18.17 -12.82 11.47
C PHE A 280 17.78 -13.73 12.64
N ASN A 281 18.49 -13.55 13.76
CA ASN A 281 18.12 -14.14 15.03
C ASN A 281 17.22 -13.14 15.76
N PHE A 282 15.91 -13.23 15.50
CA PHE A 282 14.94 -12.35 16.12
C PHE A 282 14.77 -12.64 17.63
N GLN A 283 14.67 -11.58 18.41
CA GLN A 283 14.48 -11.63 19.86
C GLN A 283 13.33 -10.73 20.28
N MET A 284 12.81 -10.97 21.50
CA MET A 284 11.76 -10.16 22.07
C MET A 284 12.19 -8.70 22.19
N PHE A 285 11.37 -7.79 21.69
CA PHE A 285 11.52 -6.36 21.92
C PHE A 285 11.20 -6.02 23.37
N LYS A 286 12.16 -5.40 24.04
CA LYS A 286 12.03 -4.87 25.38
C LYS A 286 12.10 -3.35 25.23
N GLY A 287 10.94 -2.71 25.09
CA GLY A 287 10.88 -1.25 24.92
C GLY A 287 11.55 -0.50 26.09
N ALA A 288 11.71 0.81 25.93
CA ALA A 288 12.41 1.66 26.89
C ALA A 288 11.87 1.62 28.34
N ASP A 289 10.65 1.11 28.56
CA ASP A 289 9.99 1.05 29.88
C ASP A 289 9.82 -0.39 30.43
N SER A 290 10.61 -1.37 29.96
CA SER A 290 10.55 -2.78 30.45
C SER A 290 11.62 -3.16 31.46
#